data_AF-A0A816APK4-F1
#
_entry.id   AF-A0A816APK4-F1
#
_cell.length_a   1.000
_cell.length_b   1.000
_cell.length_c   1.000
_cell.angle_alpha   90.00
_cell.angle_beta   90.00
_cell.angle_gamma   90.00
#
_symmetry.space_group_name_H-M   'P 1'
#
loop_
_entity.id
_entity.type
_entity.pdbx_description
1 polymer ?
#
loop_
_entity_poly.entity_id
_entity_poly.type
_entity_poly.pdbx_seq_one_letter_code
_entity_poly.pdbx_strand_id
1 'polypeptide(L)'
;MTLEEQIQEELIQLQEKLQKQQQQAAAQAEEKAASASALPTATRSYTKDISVYAWDQNDKFVKVYVQNLDGVGNLPENQIQCSFEKSGFHLQIQNLKNINYSLKRTHLLHDIQPDQSTFKVKKDMVILSLRKVESKNWECFLQDEKKAPIK
;
A
#
# COMPACT_ATOMS: atom_id res chain seq x y z
N MET A 1 50.49 -39.23 -1.36
CA MET A 1 49.29 -38.74 -0.68
C MET A 1 48.24 -39.81 -0.76
N THR A 2 47.81 -40.30 0.40
CA THR A 2 46.78 -41.34 0.51
C THR A 2 45.39 -40.70 0.29
N LEU A 3 44.41 -41.49 -0.18
CA LEU A 3 43.04 -41.00 -0.38
C LEU A 3 42.46 -40.41 0.91
N GLU A 4 42.87 -40.94 2.06
CA GLU A 4 42.44 -40.50 3.39
C GLU A 4 42.92 -39.08 3.70
N GLU A 5 44.15 -38.72 3.32
CA GLU A 5 44.66 -37.34 3.46
C GLU A 5 43.90 -36.35 2.57
N GLN A 6 43.54 -36.73 1.34
CA GLN A 6 42.77 -35.86 0.45
C GLN A 6 41.36 -35.59 0.99
N ILE A 7 40.72 -36.59 1.60
CA ILE A 7 39.40 -36.43 2.22
C ILE A 7 39.47 -35.55 3.46
N GLN A 8 40.54 -35.66 4.27
CA GLN A 8 40.77 -34.80 5.43
C GLN A 8 40.96 -33.33 5.02
N GLU A 9 41.72 -33.07 3.96
CA GLU A 9 41.96 -31.72 3.46
C GLU A 9 40.68 -31.06 2.91
N GLU A 10 39.86 -31.83 2.18
CA GLU A 10 38.56 -31.36 1.68
C GLU A 10 37.58 -31.03 2.82
N LEU A 11 37.56 -31.82 3.90
CA LEU A 11 36.72 -31.54 5.08
C LEU A 11 37.13 -30.23 5.77
N ILE A 12 38.43 -29.99 5.89
CA ILE A 12 38.97 -28.75 6.47
C ILE A 12 38.59 -27.55 5.60
N GLN A 13 38.83 -27.64 4.28
CA GLN A 13 38.49 -26.56 3.35
C GLN A 13 36.98 -26.25 3.35
N LEU A 14 36.14 -27.28 3.44
CA LEU A 14 34.69 -27.11 3.47
C LEU A 14 34.22 -26.44 4.77
N GLN A 15 34.82 -26.81 5.90
CA GLN A 15 34.51 -26.20 7.19
C GLN A 15 34.94 -24.73 7.24
N GLU A 16 36.13 -24.40 6.73
CA GLU A 16 36.60 -23.01 6.63
C GLU A 16 35.70 -22.17 5.71
N LYS A 17 35.25 -22.74 4.59
CA LYS A 17 34.35 -22.07 3.66
C LYS A 17 32.97 -21.79 4.28
N LEU A 18 32.43 -22.73 5.05
CA LEU A 18 31.19 -22.55 5.80
C LEU A 18 31.32 -21.46 6.87
N GLN A 19 32.42 -21.45 7.63
CA GLN A 19 32.69 -20.41 8.63
C GLN A 19 32.79 -19.02 7.99
N LYS A 20 33.51 -18.92 6.87
CA LYS A 20 33.67 -17.66 6.13
C LYS A 20 32.34 -17.16 5.57
N GLN A 21 31.49 -18.07 5.09
CA GLN A 21 30.15 -17.73 4.61
C GLN A 21 29.22 -17.28 5.75
N GLN A 22 29.29 -17.93 6.93
CA GLN A 22 28.53 -17.52 8.11
C GLN A 22 28.94 -16.14 8.62
N GLN A 23 30.25 -15.84 8.64
CA GLN A 23 30.76 -14.51 9.04
C GLN A 23 30.35 -13.42 8.03
N GLN A 24 30.37 -13.72 6.73
CA GLN A 24 29.89 -12.79 5.70
C GLN A 24 28.37 -12.54 5.80
N ALA A 25 27.58 -13.57 6.11
CA ALA A 25 26.15 -13.43 6.34
C ALA A 25 25.83 -12.62 7.61
N ALA A 26 26.62 -12.79 8.68
CA ALA A 26 26.46 -12.02 9.91
C ALA A 26 26.81 -10.53 9.71
N ALA A 27 27.87 -10.22 8.98
CA ALA A 27 28.25 -8.83 8.67
C ALA A 27 27.20 -8.12 7.78
N GLN A 28 26.60 -8.85 6.82
CA GLN A 28 25.52 -8.32 5.99
C GLN A 28 24.18 -8.17 6.74
N ALA A 29 23.97 -8.96 7.80
CA ALA A 29 22.80 -8.83 8.67
C ALA A 29 22.91 -7.60 9.60
N GLU A 30 24.12 -7.26 10.05
CA GLU A 30 24.34 -6.15 10.98
C GLU A 30 24.27 -4.77 10.31
N GLU A 31 24.70 -4.64 9.06
CA GLU A 31 24.57 -3.39 8.28
C GLU A 31 23.11 -3.10 7.86
N LYS A 32 22.26 -4.15 7.79
CA LYS A 32 20.82 -4.03 7.52
C LYS A 32 19.97 -3.80 8.78
N ALA A 33 20.54 -3.97 9.97
CA ALA A 33 19.85 -3.76 11.24
C ALA A 33 19.87 -2.29 11.72
N ALA A 34 20.85 -1.48 11.28
CA ALA A 34 20.95 -0.07 11.66
C ALA A 34 19.96 0.87 10.94
N SER A 35 19.23 0.38 9.93
CA SER A 35 18.19 1.14 9.21
C SER A 35 16.77 0.55 9.35
N ALA A 36 16.58 -0.45 10.22
CA ALA A 36 15.29 -1.11 10.43
C ALA A 36 14.89 -1.16 11.91
N SER A 37 14.91 -0.01 12.59
CA SER A 37 14.05 0.18 13.78
C SER A 37 12.59 0.30 13.34
N ALA A 38 12.02 -0.81 12.88
CA ALA A 38 10.58 -1.11 12.84
C ALA A 38 10.41 -2.51 12.25
N LEU A 39 10.46 -3.54 13.09
CA LEU A 39 9.75 -4.78 12.80
C LEU A 39 8.25 -4.49 12.99
N PRO A 40 7.38 -4.43 11.97
CA PRO A 40 6.02 -4.84 12.21
C PRO A 40 6.09 -6.35 12.31
N THR A 41 5.79 -6.86 13.50
CA THR A 41 5.33 -8.23 13.69
C THR A 41 4.30 -8.47 12.59
N ALA A 42 4.66 -9.23 11.55
CA ALA A 42 3.77 -9.51 10.43
C ALA A 42 2.71 -10.51 10.92
N THR A 43 1.81 -10.00 11.77
CA THR A 43 0.42 -10.43 11.75
C THR A 43 0.03 -10.42 10.28
N ARG A 44 -0.36 -11.58 9.74
CA ARG A 44 -0.89 -11.72 8.38
C ARG A 44 -2.13 -10.85 8.26
N SER A 45 -1.93 -9.55 8.08
CA SER A 45 -2.99 -8.58 7.93
C SER A 45 -3.38 -8.61 6.47
N TYR A 46 -4.47 -9.34 6.22
CA TYR A 46 -5.03 -9.46 4.88
C TYR A 46 -5.45 -8.07 4.41
N THR A 47 -4.92 -7.64 3.27
CA THR A 47 -5.29 -6.36 2.66
C THR A 47 -6.31 -6.62 1.58
N LYS A 48 -7.52 -6.08 1.78
CA LYS A 48 -8.63 -6.15 0.84
C LYS A 48 -8.65 -4.89 -0.01
N ASP A 49 -8.54 -5.05 -1.32
CA ASP A 49 -8.73 -3.93 -2.25
C ASP A 49 -10.22 -3.59 -2.37
N ILE A 50 -10.54 -2.30 -2.32
CA ILE A 50 -11.89 -1.80 -2.43
C ILE A 50 -12.22 -1.61 -3.93
N SER A 51 -12.89 -2.59 -4.50
CA SER A 51 -13.32 -2.51 -5.90
C SER A 51 -14.67 -1.80 -6.08
N VAL A 52 -15.53 -1.84 -5.07
CA VAL A 52 -16.88 -1.27 -5.12
C VAL A 52 -16.90 0.07 -4.38
N TYR A 53 -17.17 1.13 -5.11
CA TYR A 53 -17.34 2.48 -4.58
C TYR A 53 -18.30 3.24 -5.50
N ALA A 54 -18.93 4.28 -4.96
CA ALA A 54 -19.72 5.22 -5.74
C ALA A 54 -18.98 6.55 -5.82
N TRP A 55 -19.25 7.35 -6.84
CA TRP A 55 -18.71 8.69 -6.95
C TRP A 55 -19.78 9.64 -7.49
N ASP A 56 -19.65 10.91 -7.14
CA ASP A 56 -20.51 12.00 -7.58
C ASP A 56 -19.65 13.25 -7.80
N GLN A 57 -20.18 14.26 -8.50
CA GLN A 57 -19.43 15.49 -8.72
C GLN A 57 -20.30 16.74 -8.62
N ASN A 58 -19.64 17.82 -8.22
CA ASN A 58 -20.12 19.17 -8.30
C ASN A 58 -19.17 19.99 -9.20
N ASP A 59 -19.44 21.27 -9.40
CA ASP A 59 -18.59 22.17 -10.18
C ASP A 59 -17.14 22.20 -9.68
N LYS A 60 -16.94 22.15 -8.35
CA LYS A 60 -15.63 22.32 -7.72
C LYS A 60 -15.00 21.04 -7.17
N PHE A 61 -15.79 20.03 -6.88
CA PHE A 61 -15.33 18.84 -6.16
C PHE A 61 -15.89 17.55 -6.77
N VAL A 62 -15.10 16.49 -6.72
CA VAL A 62 -15.55 15.11 -6.96
C VAL A 62 -15.59 14.41 -5.61
N LYS A 63 -16.72 13.79 -5.28
CA LYS A 63 -16.91 13.04 -4.04
C LYS A 63 -16.88 11.56 -4.32
N VAL A 64 -16.09 10.82 -3.58
CA VAL A 64 -16.02 9.36 -3.66
C VAL A 64 -16.59 8.79 -2.36
N TYR A 65 -17.58 7.93 -2.49
CA TYR A 65 -18.28 7.25 -1.41
C TYR A 65 -17.83 5.80 -1.35
N VAL A 66 -17.12 5.47 -0.29
CA VAL A 66 -16.69 4.10 -0.01
C VAL A 66 -17.58 3.53 1.08
N GLN A 67 -18.50 2.66 0.66
CA GLN A 67 -19.49 2.03 1.52
C GLN A 67 -19.00 0.66 2.01
N ASN A 68 -19.76 0.05 2.93
CA ASN A 68 -19.51 -1.29 3.50
C ASN A 68 -18.22 -1.39 4.34
N LEU A 69 -17.85 -0.29 5.01
CA LEU A 69 -16.72 -0.23 5.93
C LEU A 69 -17.22 -0.27 7.38
N ASP A 70 -17.77 -1.40 7.79
CA ASP A 70 -18.44 -1.55 9.10
C ASP A 70 -17.49 -1.27 10.26
N GLY A 71 -17.82 -0.25 11.05
CA GLY A 71 -17.02 0.17 12.22
C GLY A 71 -15.85 1.10 11.91
N VAL A 72 -15.71 1.61 10.67
CA VAL A 72 -14.61 2.53 10.31
C VAL A 72 -14.65 3.84 11.10
N GLY A 73 -15.85 4.32 11.46
CA GLY A 73 -16.00 5.54 12.26
C GLY A 73 -15.55 5.40 13.72
N ASN A 74 -15.31 4.17 14.20
CA ASN A 74 -14.73 3.94 15.52
C ASN A 74 -13.20 3.86 15.49
N LEU A 75 -12.58 3.78 14.31
CA LEU A 75 -11.12 3.74 14.22
C LEU A 75 -10.53 5.14 14.44
N PRO A 76 -9.38 5.22 15.12
CA PRO A 76 -8.67 6.48 15.24
C PRO A 76 -8.18 6.95 13.87
N GLU A 77 -8.11 8.26 13.67
CA GLU A 77 -7.63 8.87 12.42
C GLU A 77 -6.22 8.39 12.04
N ASN A 78 -5.40 7.97 13.01
CA ASN A 78 -4.07 7.41 12.77
C ASN A 78 -4.08 6.15 11.90
N GLN A 79 -5.15 5.35 11.97
CA GLN A 79 -5.31 4.12 11.19
C GLN A 79 -5.91 4.36 9.80
N ILE A 80 -6.37 5.58 9.52
CA ILE A 80 -7.00 5.94 8.25
C ILE A 80 -6.13 7.00 7.59
N GLN A 81 -5.42 6.62 6.54
CA GLN A 81 -4.56 7.51 5.79
C GLN A 81 -5.10 7.68 4.38
N CYS A 82 -5.05 8.90 3.88
CA CYS A 82 -5.40 9.21 2.51
C CYS A 82 -4.33 10.08 1.87
N SER A 83 -3.68 9.55 0.85
CA SER A 83 -2.69 10.26 0.05
C SER A 83 -3.35 10.75 -1.23
N PHE A 84 -3.32 12.06 -1.47
CA PHE A 84 -3.83 12.66 -2.69
C PHE A 84 -2.67 12.98 -3.63
N GLU A 85 -2.84 12.66 -4.91
CA GLU A 85 -1.90 12.95 -5.99
C GLU A 85 -2.57 13.81 -7.05
N LYS A 86 -1.80 14.34 -8.01
CA LYS A 86 -2.36 15.21 -9.06
C LYS A 86 -3.43 14.51 -9.90
N SER A 87 -3.23 13.24 -10.26
CA SER A 87 -4.15 12.46 -11.10
C SER A 87 -4.55 11.14 -10.42
N GLY A 88 -4.59 11.13 -9.08
CA GLY A 88 -4.86 9.92 -8.33
C GLY A 88 -5.04 10.15 -6.85
N PHE A 89 -5.44 9.10 -6.15
CA PHE A 89 -5.49 9.08 -4.70
C PHE A 89 -5.32 7.65 -4.19
N HIS A 90 -4.90 7.53 -2.95
CA HIS A 90 -4.75 6.27 -2.25
C HIS A 90 -5.28 6.40 -0.83
N LEU A 91 -6.40 5.73 -0.57
CA LEU A 91 -6.96 5.55 0.77
C LEU A 91 -6.50 4.22 1.34
N GLN A 92 -5.98 4.25 2.56
CA GLN A 92 -5.57 3.08 3.34
C GLN A 92 -6.26 3.11 4.70
N ILE A 93 -6.91 2.02 5.06
CA ILE A 93 -7.55 1.83 6.35
C ILE A 93 -6.91 0.59 6.97
N GLN A 94 -6.23 0.76 8.08
CA GLN A 94 -5.57 -0.33 8.78
C GLN A 94 -6.43 -0.83 9.94
N ASN A 95 -6.31 -2.13 10.25
CA ASN A 95 -6.90 -2.74 11.44
C ASN A 95 -8.45 -2.65 11.55
N LEU A 96 -9.16 -2.58 10.41
CA LEU A 96 -10.63 -2.65 10.43
C LEU A 96 -11.05 -4.12 10.54
N LYS A 97 -11.45 -4.55 11.75
CA LYS A 97 -11.77 -5.96 12.05
C LYS A 97 -10.64 -6.93 11.69
N ASN A 98 -9.39 -6.54 11.98
CA ASN A 98 -8.18 -7.32 11.63
C ASN A 98 -7.96 -7.50 10.12
N ILE A 99 -8.59 -6.66 9.29
CA ILE A 99 -8.43 -6.59 7.84
C ILE A 99 -8.00 -5.17 7.48
N ASN A 100 -7.01 -5.05 6.60
CA ASN A 100 -6.65 -3.76 6.03
C ASN A 100 -7.47 -3.54 4.76
N TYR A 101 -7.91 -2.32 4.50
CA TYR A 101 -8.57 -1.96 3.27
C TYR A 101 -7.72 -0.95 2.51
N SER A 102 -7.65 -1.10 1.20
CA SER A 102 -6.93 -0.18 0.33
C SER A 102 -7.79 0.19 -0.87
N LEU A 103 -7.87 1.47 -1.18
CA LEU A 103 -8.47 1.98 -2.42
C LEU A 103 -7.45 2.88 -3.08
N LYS A 104 -6.79 2.38 -4.13
CA LYS A 104 -5.89 3.17 -4.96
C LYS A 104 -6.51 3.38 -6.33
N ARG A 105 -6.58 4.64 -6.76
CA ARG A 105 -7.02 5.01 -8.11
C ARG A 105 -5.99 5.94 -8.73
N THR A 106 -5.58 5.57 -9.93
CA THR A 106 -4.64 6.31 -10.78
C THR A 106 -5.31 6.63 -12.11
N HIS A 107 -4.86 7.69 -12.78
CA HIS A 107 -5.42 8.16 -14.05
C HIS A 107 -6.87 8.63 -13.92
N LEU A 108 -7.09 9.54 -12.97
CA LEU A 108 -8.33 10.30 -12.90
C LEU A 108 -8.55 11.06 -14.22
N LEU A 109 -9.81 11.25 -14.61
CA LEU A 109 -10.12 11.92 -15.88
C LEU A 109 -9.50 13.31 -16.00
N HIS A 110 -9.47 14.05 -14.89
CA HIS A 110 -8.81 15.34 -14.79
C HIS A 110 -7.98 15.43 -13.52
N ASP A 111 -7.03 16.36 -13.53
CA ASP A 111 -6.19 16.61 -12.38
C ASP A 111 -7.01 17.20 -11.21
N ILE A 112 -6.55 16.88 -10.01
CA ILE A 112 -7.07 17.37 -8.73
C ILE A 112 -5.98 18.15 -7.97
N GLN A 113 -6.42 19.03 -7.07
CA GLN A 113 -5.56 19.76 -6.15
C GLN A 113 -5.40 18.94 -4.86
N PRO A 114 -4.25 18.27 -4.63
CA PRO A 114 -4.08 17.41 -3.45
C PRO A 114 -4.15 18.22 -2.14
N ASP A 115 -3.63 19.44 -2.11
CA ASP A 115 -3.64 20.33 -0.94
C ASP A 115 -5.05 20.76 -0.50
N GLN A 116 -6.00 20.81 -1.44
CA GLN A 116 -7.40 21.15 -1.17
C GLN A 116 -8.31 19.93 -1.10
N SER A 117 -7.76 18.73 -1.32
CA SER A 117 -8.50 17.48 -1.23
C SER A 117 -8.49 16.98 0.21
N THR A 118 -9.63 16.48 0.66
CA THR A 118 -9.82 16.04 2.04
C THR A 118 -10.64 14.77 2.07
N PHE A 119 -10.60 14.04 3.18
CA PHE A 119 -11.51 12.91 3.41
C PHE A 119 -12.26 13.09 4.72
N LYS A 120 -13.44 12.49 4.81
CA LYS A 120 -14.28 12.47 6.00
C LYS A 120 -14.70 11.05 6.28
N VAL A 121 -14.47 10.60 7.51
CA VAL A 121 -14.88 9.29 7.99
C VAL A 121 -16.25 9.45 8.67
N LYS A 122 -17.20 8.60 8.28
CA LYS A 122 -18.49 8.43 8.96
C LYS A 122 -18.53 7.04 9.61
N LYS A 123 -19.63 6.71 10.28
CA LYS A 123 -19.81 5.45 11.02
C LYS A 123 -19.41 4.20 10.21
N ASP A 124 -19.94 4.08 8.98
CA ASP A 124 -19.74 2.90 8.12
C ASP A 124 -19.34 3.25 6.67
N MET A 125 -18.91 4.50 6.46
CA MET A 125 -18.58 5.04 5.13
C MET A 125 -17.44 6.03 5.22
N VAL A 126 -16.58 6.02 4.21
CA VAL A 126 -15.57 7.07 4.00
C VAL A 126 -15.95 7.90 2.78
N ILE A 127 -15.89 9.22 2.92
CA ILE A 127 -16.18 10.18 1.85
C ILE A 127 -14.89 10.91 1.52
N LEU A 128 -14.37 10.71 0.31
CA LEU A 128 -13.26 11.51 -0.20
C LEU A 128 -13.83 12.71 -0.96
N SER A 129 -13.28 13.89 -0.73
CA SER A 129 -13.62 15.13 -1.41
C SER A 129 -12.38 15.60 -2.18
N LEU A 130 -12.35 15.30 -3.47
CA LEU A 130 -11.25 15.65 -4.36
C LEU A 130 -11.53 17.02 -4.98
N ARG A 131 -10.65 17.99 -4.77
CA ARG A 131 -10.81 19.33 -5.36
C ARG A 131 -10.36 19.29 -6.81
N LYS A 132 -11.23 19.67 -7.75
CA LYS A 132 -10.85 19.77 -9.16
C LYS A 132 -9.90 20.95 -9.37
N VAL A 133 -8.87 20.77 -10.21
CA VAL A 133 -8.01 21.89 -10.65
C VAL A 133 -8.81 22.81 -11.57
N GLU A 134 -9.49 22.22 -12.54
CA GLU A 134 -10.38 22.91 -13.47
C GLU A 134 -11.83 22.52 -13.19
N SER A 135 -12.75 23.48 -13.23
CA SER A 135 -14.19 23.25 -13.01
C SER A 135 -14.86 22.56 -14.21
N LYS A 136 -14.22 21.51 -14.75
CA LYS A 136 -14.71 20.68 -15.85
C LYS A 136 -15.67 19.62 -15.33
N ASN A 137 -16.61 19.23 -16.19
CA ASN A 137 -17.51 18.12 -15.91
C ASN A 137 -16.77 16.81 -16.18
N TRP A 138 -16.86 15.86 -15.24
CA TRP A 138 -16.27 14.54 -15.37
C TRP A 138 -17.30 13.58 -15.96
N GLU A 139 -17.13 13.20 -17.23
CA GLU A 139 -18.02 12.24 -17.88
C GLU A 139 -17.83 10.81 -17.33
N CYS A 140 -16.59 10.48 -16.99
CA CYS A 140 -16.19 9.23 -16.34
C CYS A 140 -15.29 9.54 -15.14
N PHE A 141 -15.14 8.58 -14.22
CA PHE A 141 -14.28 8.76 -13.07
C PHE A 141 -12.79 8.59 -13.41
N LEU A 142 -12.51 7.55 -14.19
CA LEU A 142 -11.17 7.22 -14.67
C LEU A 142 -11.10 7.41 -16.18
N GLN A 143 -9.93 7.79 -16.65
CA GLN A 143 -9.67 7.92 -18.08
C GLN A 143 -9.78 6.57 -18.82
N ASP A 144 -9.49 5.47 -18.12
CA ASP A 144 -9.49 4.10 -18.66
C ASP A 144 -10.92 3.53 -18.89
N GLU A 145 -11.93 4.03 -18.18
CA GLU A 145 -13.32 3.55 -18.36
C GLU A 145 -13.88 3.88 -19.75
N LYS A 146 -13.30 4.88 -20.47
CA LYS A 146 -13.65 5.14 -21.87
C LYS A 146 -13.30 3.99 -22.82
N LYS A 147 -12.55 2.97 -22.37
CA LYS A 147 -12.08 1.85 -23.22
C LYS A 147 -12.65 0.48 -22.89
N ALA A 148 -13.58 0.33 -21.95
CA ALA A 148 -14.18 -0.98 -21.71
C ALA A 148 -15.39 -1.21 -22.65
N PRO A 149 -15.26 -2.01 -23.73
CA PRO A 149 -16.44 -2.59 -24.35
C PRO A 149 -17.10 -3.50 -23.31
N ILE A 150 -18.36 -3.21 -23.03
CA ILE A 150 -19.26 -4.13 -22.31
C ILE A 150 -19.24 -5.44 -23.11
N LYS A 151 -18.83 -6.55 -22.48
CA LYS A 151 -18.87 -7.89 -23.07
C LYS A 151 -19.64 -8.82 -22.17
#